data_AF-A0A7S1L427-F1
#
_entry.id   AF-A0A7S1L427-F1
#
_cell.length_a   1.000
_cell.length_b   1.000
_cell.length_c   1.000
_cell.angle_alpha   90.00
_cell.angle_beta   90.00
_cell.angle_gamma   90.00
#
_symmetry.space_group_name_H-M   'P 1'
#
loop_
_entity.id
_entity.type
_entity.pdbx_description
1 polymer ?
#
loop_
_entity_poly.entity_id
_entity_poly.type
_entity_poly.pdbx_seq_one_letter_code
_entity_poly.pdbx_strand_id
1 'polypeptide(L)'
;AMKLTGAHIWSVSPSMNAYFMRSDLIATASGMCNGYLYGYLAREDRELEPQFMAATEDCERSVRYFVADGIVLRYKMYTAKTKCFKNLGGIQDSYEGTLAERNEKRKAEEREGHRFIQEAFPRYYKLGVAKRLVQSMEGSFVRMTCWNARFEHGLRPDLEPRRRGEGRPSIRRAARASLTLRPPPSSREGGLAKPSPSASSSAIGSTDEDIIIVNAKPRATPAGDGWACGTCTFVNASLALE
;
A
#
# COMPACT_ATOMS: atom_id res chain seq x y z
N ALA A 1 1.28 -1.57 18.81
CA ALA A 1 2.53 -1.60 18.02
C ALA A 1 3.40 -0.35 18.20
N MET A 2 2.81 0.86 18.14
CA MET A 2 3.55 2.12 18.30
C MET A 2 4.27 2.21 19.66
N LYS A 3 3.56 1.92 20.75
CA LYS A 3 4.14 1.91 22.12
C LYS A 3 5.34 0.97 22.25
N LEU A 4 5.23 -0.24 21.67
CA LEU A 4 6.30 -1.25 21.70
C LEU A 4 7.57 -0.80 20.95
N THR A 5 7.39 -0.07 19.85
CA THR A 5 8.49 0.27 18.92
C THR A 5 9.05 1.68 19.12
N GLY A 6 8.31 2.56 19.79
CA GLY A 6 8.61 3.99 19.86
C GLY A 6 8.34 4.73 18.54
N ALA A 7 7.65 4.10 17.58
CA ALA A 7 7.29 4.74 16.32
C ALA A 7 6.13 5.71 16.50
N HIS A 8 6.24 6.93 15.98
CA HIS A 8 5.16 7.93 16.05
C HIS A 8 4.34 8.06 14.77
N ILE A 9 4.63 7.26 13.73
CA ILE A 9 3.85 7.23 12.49
C ILE A 9 3.62 5.79 12.02
N TRP A 10 2.43 5.57 11.46
CA TRP A 10 2.07 4.32 10.82
C TRP A 10 1.21 4.52 9.58
N SER A 11 1.23 3.57 8.64
CA SER A 11 0.33 3.54 7.48
C SER A 11 0.00 2.13 7.02
N VAL A 12 -0.94 2.03 6.09
CA VAL A 12 -1.18 0.80 5.32
C VAL A 12 -0.35 0.75 4.03
N SER A 13 -0.40 -0.37 3.30
CA SER A 13 0.23 -0.51 2.00
C SER A 13 -0.40 0.43 0.97
N PRO A 14 0.40 1.20 0.21
CA PRO A 14 -0.11 2.05 -0.87
C PRO A 14 -0.52 1.26 -2.11
N SER A 15 -0.06 0.01 -2.24
CA SER A 15 -0.38 -0.82 -3.40
C SER A 15 -1.52 -1.78 -3.08
N MET A 16 -2.57 -1.72 -3.90
CA MET A 16 -3.65 -2.71 -3.94
C MET A 16 -3.23 -4.03 -4.60
N ASN A 17 -2.04 -4.11 -5.18
CA ASN A 17 -1.58 -5.31 -5.84
C ASN A 17 -1.21 -6.36 -4.77
N ALA A 18 -2.00 -7.42 -4.70
CA ALA A 18 -1.80 -8.53 -3.78
C ALA A 18 -0.40 -9.17 -3.87
N TYR A 19 0.30 -9.04 -5.01
CA TYR A 19 1.68 -9.49 -5.15
C TYR A 19 2.67 -8.72 -4.26
N PHE A 20 2.42 -7.43 -4.03
CA PHE A 20 3.27 -6.58 -3.20
C PHE A 20 2.80 -6.51 -1.73
N MET A 21 1.59 -6.97 -1.46
CA MET A 21 1.08 -7.11 -0.09
C MET A 21 1.74 -8.30 0.61
N ARG A 22 1.89 -8.18 1.93
CA ARG A 22 2.52 -9.20 2.79
C ARG A 22 1.63 -9.40 4.01
N SER A 23 0.94 -10.54 4.07
CA SER A 23 0.05 -10.89 5.20
C SER A 23 0.79 -11.05 6.52
N ASP A 24 2.11 -11.26 6.46
CA ASP A 24 2.98 -11.64 7.59
C ASP A 24 3.90 -10.51 8.07
N LEU A 25 3.73 -9.27 7.60
CA LEU A 25 4.73 -8.22 7.80
C LEU A 25 4.15 -6.85 8.14
N ILE A 26 4.56 -6.32 9.28
CA ILE A 26 4.55 -4.89 9.59
C ILE A 26 5.98 -4.38 9.36
N ALA A 27 6.20 -3.66 8.26
CA ALA A 27 7.53 -3.18 7.90
C ALA A 27 7.91 -1.97 8.76
N THR A 28 9.15 -1.95 9.26
CA THR A 28 9.71 -0.92 10.16
C THR A 28 10.76 -0.03 9.49
N ALA A 29 11.25 -0.45 8.33
CA ALA A 29 12.25 0.23 7.50
C ALA A 29 11.73 1.53 6.89
N SER A 30 12.63 2.39 6.40
CA SER A 30 12.31 3.63 5.68
C SER A 30 11.36 3.40 4.51
N GLY A 31 10.54 4.42 4.17
CA GLY A 31 9.57 4.36 3.08
C GLY A 31 8.30 5.15 3.37
N MET A 32 7.53 5.37 2.31
CA MET A 32 6.33 6.20 2.34
C MET A 32 5.22 5.62 3.22
N CYS A 33 4.72 6.45 4.13
CA CYS A 33 3.41 6.39 4.77
C CYS A 33 2.44 7.23 3.94
N ASN A 34 1.61 6.58 3.13
CA ASN A 34 0.80 7.24 2.13
C ASN A 34 -0.39 8.00 2.74
N GLY A 35 -0.73 9.16 2.17
CA GLY A 35 -1.79 10.05 2.64
C GLY A 35 -3.22 9.46 2.65
N TYR A 36 -3.52 8.37 1.94
CA TYR A 36 -4.89 7.83 1.91
C TYR A 36 -5.34 7.24 3.25
N LEU A 37 -4.44 6.60 3.99
CA LEU A 37 -4.75 6.03 5.31
C LEU A 37 -3.46 5.82 6.11
N TYR A 38 -3.28 6.72 7.06
CA TYR A 38 -2.16 6.71 8.00
C TYR A 38 -2.60 7.32 9.33
N GLY A 39 -1.81 7.11 10.37
CA GLY A 39 -1.99 7.77 11.65
C GLY A 39 -0.63 8.12 12.24
N TYR A 40 -0.60 9.16 13.06
CA TYR A 40 0.61 9.60 13.73
C TYR A 40 0.29 10.23 15.07
N LEU A 41 1.28 10.24 15.96
CA LEU A 41 1.20 11.02 17.18
C LEU A 41 1.63 12.46 16.86
N ALA A 42 0.72 13.41 17.08
CA ALA A 42 1.03 14.82 16.99
C ALA A 42 2.04 15.19 18.08
N ARG A 43 3.12 15.86 17.67
CA ARG A 43 4.18 16.36 18.56
C ARG A 43 4.33 17.85 18.34
N GLU A 44 4.69 18.59 19.38
CA GLU A 44 4.96 20.03 19.30
C GLU A 44 6.35 20.31 18.71
N ASP A 45 6.66 19.67 17.58
CA ASP A 45 7.94 19.82 16.89
C ASP A 45 7.68 20.29 15.45
N ARG A 46 8.06 21.55 15.19
CA ARG A 46 7.91 22.20 13.89
C ARG A 46 8.77 21.55 12.81
N GLU A 47 9.81 20.80 13.18
CA GLU A 47 10.62 20.07 12.20
C GLU A 47 9.91 18.82 11.66
N LEU A 48 8.81 18.39 12.25
CA LEU A 48 8.01 17.27 11.76
C LEU A 48 6.87 17.69 10.86
N GLU A 49 6.53 18.98 10.88
CA GLU A 49 5.51 19.54 10.01
C GLU A 49 6.00 19.56 8.55
N PRO A 50 5.18 19.15 7.59
CA PRO A 50 5.48 19.32 6.17
C PRO A 50 5.63 20.80 5.80
N GLN A 51 6.67 21.14 5.05
CA GLN A 51 7.07 22.51 4.71
C GLN A 51 7.21 22.75 3.20
N PHE A 52 7.30 21.71 2.38
CA PHE A 52 7.66 21.88 0.96
C PHE A 52 6.45 22.12 0.07
N MET A 53 5.79 21.04 -0.34
CA MET A 53 4.70 21.06 -1.31
C MET A 53 3.60 20.13 -0.85
N ALA A 54 2.34 20.54 -1.02
CA ALA A 54 1.20 19.72 -0.64
C ALA A 54 1.22 18.37 -1.38
N ALA A 55 1.64 18.38 -2.65
CA ALA A 55 1.67 17.18 -3.50
C ALA A 55 2.62 16.09 -3.00
N THR A 56 3.58 16.43 -2.14
CA THR A 56 4.58 15.51 -1.58
C THR A 56 4.57 15.47 -0.06
N GLU A 57 3.51 15.99 0.57
CA GLU A 57 3.37 16.08 2.02
C GLU A 57 3.58 14.73 2.71
N ASP A 58 3.00 13.66 2.16
CA ASP A 58 3.09 12.31 2.70
C ASP A 58 4.52 11.75 2.65
N CYS A 59 5.25 12.02 1.56
CA CYS A 59 6.66 11.67 1.40
C CYS A 59 7.53 12.42 2.40
N GLU A 60 7.35 13.73 2.49
CA GLU A 60 8.11 14.60 3.39
C GLU A 60 7.91 14.18 4.86
N ARG A 61 6.66 14.05 5.29
CA ARG A 61 6.29 13.61 6.64
C ARG A 61 6.92 12.27 6.97
N SER A 62 6.84 11.32 6.05
CA SER A 62 7.44 9.99 6.23
C SER A 62 8.95 10.04 6.44
N VAL A 63 9.66 10.91 5.70
CA VAL A 63 11.11 11.10 5.87
C VAL A 63 11.40 11.76 7.22
N ARG A 64 10.72 12.86 7.56
CA ARG A 64 10.91 13.59 8.81
C ARG A 64 10.72 12.68 10.04
N TYR A 65 9.63 11.91 10.08
CA TYR A 65 9.39 10.96 11.17
C TYR A 65 10.42 9.83 11.20
N PHE A 66 10.87 9.31 10.05
CA PHE A 66 11.92 8.29 10.04
C PHE A 66 13.27 8.86 10.50
N VAL A 67 13.59 10.11 10.20
CA VAL A 67 14.79 10.80 10.67
C VAL A 67 14.72 11.06 12.17
N ALA A 68 13.56 11.44 12.70
CA ALA A 68 13.39 11.68 14.13
C ALA A 68 13.36 10.39 14.97
N ASP A 69 12.64 9.37 14.51
CA ASP A 69 12.37 8.16 15.31
C ASP A 69 13.26 6.97 14.93
N GLY A 70 13.85 6.98 13.73
CA GLY A 70 14.58 5.83 13.19
C GLY A 70 13.71 4.64 12.78
N ILE A 71 12.38 4.78 12.85
CA ILE A 71 11.41 3.71 12.59
C ILE A 71 10.08 4.30 12.09
N VAL A 72 9.44 3.60 11.16
CA VAL A 72 8.06 3.89 10.71
C VAL A 72 7.30 2.59 10.55
N LEU A 73 6.02 2.53 10.94
CA LEU A 73 5.25 1.28 10.84
C LEU A 73 4.43 1.23 9.55
N ARG A 74 4.63 0.22 8.71
CA ARG A 74 3.82 0.01 7.51
C ARG A 74 3.19 -1.37 7.50
N TYR A 75 1.89 -1.41 7.72
CA TYR A 75 1.07 -2.62 7.70
C TYR A 75 0.92 -3.11 6.26
N LYS A 76 1.79 -4.04 5.84
CA LYS A 76 1.82 -4.53 4.44
C LYS A 76 0.69 -5.50 4.12
N MET A 77 -0.06 -5.96 5.12
CA MET A 77 -1.24 -6.82 4.99
C MET A 77 -2.51 -6.05 4.66
N TYR A 78 -2.55 -4.75 4.91
CA TYR A 78 -3.71 -3.90 4.66
C TYR A 78 -3.42 -2.91 3.54
N THR A 79 -4.46 -2.54 2.81
CA THR A 79 -4.43 -1.46 1.82
C THR A 79 -5.78 -0.77 1.80
N ALA A 80 -5.78 0.55 1.57
CA ALA A 80 -7.01 1.30 1.36
C ALA A 80 -7.36 1.26 -0.13
N LYS A 81 -8.58 0.84 -0.46
CA LYS A 81 -9.08 0.89 -1.83
C LYS A 81 -9.67 2.26 -2.08
N THR A 82 -8.90 3.14 -2.74
CA THR A 82 -9.31 4.52 -3.02
C THR A 82 -9.35 4.84 -4.51
N LYS A 83 -10.13 5.87 -4.88
CA LYS A 83 -10.20 6.44 -6.23
C LYS A 83 -9.69 7.88 -6.25
N CYS A 84 -8.59 8.14 -5.55
CA CYS A 84 -8.02 9.48 -5.32
C CYS A 84 -7.68 10.29 -6.59
N PHE A 85 -7.50 9.65 -7.74
CA PHE A 85 -7.22 10.32 -9.01
C PHE A 85 -8.46 10.59 -9.88
N LYS A 86 -9.62 10.10 -9.46
CA LYS A 86 -10.87 10.16 -10.23
C LYS A 86 -11.96 10.96 -9.53
N ASN A 87 -11.88 11.08 -8.21
CA ASN A 87 -12.86 11.78 -7.40
C ASN A 87 -12.44 13.24 -7.21
N LEU A 88 -13.42 14.14 -7.15
CA LEU A 88 -13.21 15.52 -6.71
C LEU A 88 -12.94 15.53 -5.20
N GLY A 89 -12.19 16.51 -4.69
CA GLY A 89 -11.81 16.55 -3.27
C GLY A 89 -10.30 16.54 -3.01
N GLY A 90 -9.97 16.84 -1.75
CA GLY A 90 -8.61 16.75 -1.22
C GLY A 90 -7.64 17.68 -1.96
N ILE A 91 -6.41 17.21 -2.16
CA ILE A 91 -5.38 18.01 -2.83
C ILE A 91 -5.74 18.37 -4.29
N GLN A 92 -6.66 17.64 -4.92
CA GLN A 92 -7.06 17.94 -6.30
C GLN A 92 -7.89 19.22 -6.41
N ASP A 93 -8.52 19.65 -5.31
CA ASP A 93 -9.31 20.88 -5.28
C ASP A 93 -8.43 22.14 -5.18
N SER A 94 -7.17 21.99 -4.77
CA SER A 94 -6.19 23.08 -4.77
C SER A 94 -5.76 23.52 -6.17
N TYR A 95 -6.16 22.80 -7.23
CA TYR A 95 -5.79 23.11 -8.61
C TYR A 95 -7.00 23.51 -9.44
N GLU A 96 -6.87 24.60 -10.18
CA GLU A 96 -7.87 25.07 -11.14
C GLU A 96 -7.70 24.42 -12.52
N GLY A 97 -8.82 24.26 -13.24
CA GLY A 97 -8.87 23.78 -14.61
C GLY A 97 -9.63 22.45 -14.76
N THR A 98 -9.47 21.84 -15.94
CA THR A 98 -9.96 20.49 -16.24
C THR A 98 -9.21 19.42 -15.42
N LEU A 99 -9.76 18.21 -15.28
CA LEU A 99 -9.10 17.14 -14.54
C LEU A 99 -7.69 16.80 -15.07
N ALA A 100 -7.48 16.93 -16.39
CA ALA A 100 -6.17 16.72 -17.01
C ALA A 100 -5.17 17.80 -16.58
N GLU A 101 -5.56 19.07 -16.68
CA GLU A 101 -4.72 20.22 -16.29
C GLU A 101 -4.40 20.20 -14.79
N ARG A 102 -5.38 19.86 -13.94
CA ARG A 102 -5.17 19.69 -12.49
C ARG A 102 -4.14 18.61 -12.20
N ASN A 103 -4.24 17.47 -12.89
CA ASN A 103 -3.29 16.38 -12.75
C ASN A 103 -1.88 16.75 -13.22
N GLU A 104 -1.76 17.54 -14.28
CA GLU A 104 -0.48 18.05 -14.77
C GLU A 104 0.16 19.05 -13.79
N LYS A 105 -0.62 20.01 -13.28
CA LYS A 105 -0.17 20.97 -12.26
C LYS A 105 0.29 20.25 -10.98
N ARG A 106 -0.53 19.32 -10.48
CA ARG A 106 -0.17 18.46 -9.34
C ARG A 106 1.12 17.69 -9.61
N LYS A 107 1.31 17.18 -10.83
CA LYS A 107 2.51 16.42 -11.20
C LYS A 107 3.75 17.31 -11.28
N ALA A 108 3.61 18.55 -11.71
CA ALA A 108 4.69 19.53 -11.70
C ALA A 108 5.10 19.88 -10.26
N GLU A 109 4.11 20.15 -9.39
CA GLU A 109 4.33 20.40 -7.96
C GLU A 109 4.96 19.19 -7.26
N GLU A 110 4.51 17.97 -7.57
CA GLU A 110 5.09 16.72 -7.04
C GLU A 110 6.58 16.62 -7.37
N ARG A 111 6.96 16.96 -8.61
CA ARG A 111 8.35 16.92 -9.05
C ARG A 111 9.22 17.93 -8.32
N GLU A 112 8.70 19.13 -8.11
CA GLU A 112 9.39 20.17 -7.36
C GLU A 112 9.53 19.81 -5.88
N GLY A 113 8.46 19.33 -5.24
CA GLY A 113 8.49 18.84 -3.86
C GLY A 113 9.51 17.73 -3.65
N HIS A 114 9.61 16.77 -4.60
CA HIS A 114 10.64 15.73 -4.52
C HIS A 114 12.08 16.27 -4.62
N ARG A 115 12.32 17.37 -5.33
CA ARG A 115 13.64 18.03 -5.34
C ARG A 115 13.96 18.60 -3.97
N PHE A 116 13.05 19.35 -3.36
CA PHE A 116 13.24 19.90 -2.02
C PHE A 116 13.47 18.82 -0.96
N ILE A 117 12.71 17.71 -1.01
CA ILE A 117 12.92 16.58 -0.09
C ILE A 117 14.31 15.96 -0.27
N GLN A 118 14.78 15.77 -1.52
CA GLN A 118 16.12 15.24 -1.75
C GLN A 118 17.21 16.20 -1.25
N GLU A 119 17.06 17.50 -1.47
CA GLU A 119 18.02 18.51 -1.03
C GLU A 119 18.10 18.57 0.50
N ALA A 120 16.96 18.50 1.19
CA ALA A 120 16.90 18.51 2.65
C ALA A 120 17.35 17.17 3.27
N PHE A 121 17.05 16.03 2.62
CA PHE A 121 17.27 14.70 3.17
C PHE A 121 18.01 13.76 2.19
N PRO A 122 19.21 14.12 1.68
CA PRO A 122 19.88 13.39 0.60
C PRO A 122 20.29 11.97 0.98
N ARG A 123 20.44 11.70 2.29
CA ARG A 123 20.75 10.36 2.82
C ARG A 123 19.55 9.42 2.83
N TYR A 124 18.33 9.97 2.94
CA TYR A 124 17.10 9.21 3.19
C TYR A 124 16.19 9.15 1.96
N TYR A 125 16.36 10.08 1.03
CA TYR A 125 15.49 10.24 -0.13
C TYR A 125 16.29 10.48 -1.40
N LYS A 126 15.78 9.96 -2.52
CA LYS A 126 16.34 10.20 -3.85
C LYS A 126 15.21 10.45 -4.85
N LEU A 127 15.41 11.46 -5.69
CA LEU A 127 14.61 11.69 -6.88
C LEU A 127 14.82 10.51 -7.83
N GLY A 128 13.73 9.89 -8.26
CA GLY A 128 13.77 8.84 -9.26
C GLY A 128 13.67 9.39 -10.67
N VAL A 129 13.63 8.47 -11.63
CA VAL A 129 13.45 8.80 -13.04
C VAL A 129 12.00 9.19 -13.28
N ALA A 130 11.79 10.20 -14.12
CA ALA A 130 10.46 10.62 -14.57
C ALA A 130 9.66 9.42 -15.10
N LYS A 131 8.44 9.23 -14.59
CA LYS A 131 7.57 8.12 -14.97
C LYS A 131 6.45 8.63 -15.86
N ARG A 132 6.10 7.83 -16.87
CA ARG A 132 5.05 8.18 -17.84
C ARG A 132 3.64 8.21 -17.23
N LEU A 133 3.42 7.48 -16.14
CA LEU A 133 2.11 7.40 -15.50
C LEU A 133 1.95 8.52 -14.48
N VAL A 134 0.92 9.36 -14.65
CA VAL A 134 0.53 10.44 -13.73
C VAL A 134 0.40 9.96 -12.28
N GLN A 135 -0.11 8.74 -12.11
CA GLN A 135 -0.34 8.11 -10.80
C GLN A 135 0.92 7.58 -10.11
N SER A 136 2.06 7.54 -10.81
CA SER A 136 3.30 6.99 -10.26
C SER A 136 4.19 8.09 -9.72
N MET A 137 4.50 8.05 -8.43
CA MET A 137 5.44 9.01 -7.85
C MET A 137 6.83 8.89 -8.46
N GLU A 138 7.48 10.04 -8.63
CA GLU A 138 8.83 10.14 -9.20
C GLU A 138 9.92 9.98 -8.15
N GLY A 139 9.67 10.27 -6.86
CA GLY A 139 10.65 10.08 -5.80
C GLY A 139 10.71 8.66 -5.20
N SER A 140 11.79 8.36 -4.49
CA SER A 140 11.96 7.08 -3.80
C SER A 140 12.80 7.20 -2.53
N PHE A 141 12.45 6.39 -1.54
CA PHE A 141 13.19 6.33 -0.28
C PHE A 141 14.46 5.49 -0.47
N VAL A 142 15.57 5.97 0.08
CA VAL A 142 16.78 5.16 0.21
C VAL A 142 16.47 4.04 1.19
N ARG A 143 16.80 2.80 0.80
CA ARG A 143 16.48 1.62 1.61
C ARG A 143 17.34 1.63 2.87
N MET A 144 16.73 1.94 4.00
CA MET A 144 17.35 1.92 5.31
C MET A 144 16.55 1.01 6.23
N THR A 145 17.26 0.22 7.01
CA THR A 145 16.65 -0.56 8.09
C THR A 145 16.29 0.35 9.25
N CYS A 146 15.39 -0.14 10.10
CA CYS A 146 15.08 0.50 11.38
C CYS A 146 16.36 0.63 12.23
N TRP A 147 16.51 1.74 12.96
CA TRP A 147 17.70 2.00 13.80
C TRP A 147 17.76 1.09 15.03
N ASN A 148 16.60 0.61 15.50
CA ASN A 148 16.52 -0.38 16.55
C ASN A 148 16.75 -1.79 15.99
N ALA A 149 17.87 -2.42 16.36
CA ALA A 149 18.25 -3.75 15.92
C ALA A 149 17.18 -4.82 16.22
N ARG A 150 16.42 -4.66 17.31
CA ARG A 150 15.30 -5.56 17.65
C ARG A 150 14.25 -5.62 16.55
N PHE A 151 14.03 -4.51 15.83
CA PHE A 151 12.97 -4.38 14.85
C PHE A 151 13.49 -4.24 13.41
N GLU A 152 14.77 -4.58 13.17
CA GLU A 152 15.44 -4.39 11.87
C GLU A 152 14.67 -5.03 10.69
N HIS A 153 14.04 -6.19 10.93
CA HIS A 153 13.34 -6.97 9.91
C HIS A 153 11.80 -6.83 9.96
N GLY A 154 11.31 -5.90 10.77
CA GLY A 154 9.88 -5.68 10.96
C GLY A 154 9.28 -6.48 12.11
N LEU A 155 7.96 -6.39 12.23
CA LEU A 155 7.16 -7.17 13.17
C LEU A 155 6.28 -8.16 12.41
N ARG A 156 5.92 -9.22 13.12
CA ARG A 156 4.83 -10.12 12.75
C ARG A 156 3.48 -9.51 13.15
N PRO A 157 2.35 -10.06 12.69
CA PRO A 157 1.02 -9.58 13.08
C PRO A 157 0.73 -9.69 14.58
N ASP A 158 1.38 -10.62 15.29
CA ASP A 158 1.33 -10.76 16.75
C ASP A 158 2.26 -9.78 17.49
N LEU A 159 2.80 -8.79 16.78
CA LEU A 159 3.71 -7.74 17.27
C LEU A 159 5.08 -8.23 17.75
N GLU A 160 5.39 -9.51 17.57
CA GLU A 160 6.72 -10.02 17.88
C GLU A 160 7.74 -9.60 16.81
N PRO A 161 8.99 -9.31 17.20
CA PRO A 161 10.09 -9.10 16.28
C PRO A 161 10.24 -10.24 15.28
N ARG A 162 10.35 -9.89 14.00
CA ARG A 162 10.59 -10.85 12.93
C ARG A 162 12.09 -11.14 12.83
N ARG A 163 12.47 -12.40 12.61
CA ARG A 163 13.87 -12.78 12.34
C ARG A 163 14.17 -12.78 10.85
N ARG A 164 15.45 -12.59 10.51
CA ARG A 164 15.91 -12.67 9.12
C ARG A 164 15.58 -14.04 8.53
N GLY A 165 14.99 -14.06 7.34
CA GLY A 165 14.64 -15.31 6.65
C GLY A 165 13.29 -15.92 7.07
N GLU A 166 12.68 -15.44 8.16
CA GLU A 166 11.29 -15.79 8.46
C GLU A 166 10.39 -15.18 7.39
N GLY A 167 9.51 -15.97 6.79
CA GLY A 167 8.49 -15.49 5.85
C GLY A 167 9.00 -15.20 4.43
N ARG A 168 9.08 -16.27 3.65
CA ARG A 168 7.99 -16.57 2.71
C ARG A 168 7.59 -18.01 3.04
N PRO A 169 6.34 -18.31 3.42
CA PRO A 169 5.86 -19.68 3.30
C PRO A 169 6.27 -20.14 1.91
N SER A 170 7.03 -21.23 1.83
CA SER A 170 7.57 -21.71 0.56
C SER A 170 6.42 -22.29 -0.28
N ILE A 171 5.47 -21.47 -0.71
CA ILE A 171 4.42 -21.86 -1.66
C ILE A 171 5.09 -22.37 -2.95
N ARG A 172 6.31 -21.87 -3.26
CA ARG A 172 7.14 -22.39 -4.35
C ARG A 172 7.64 -23.83 -4.16
N ARG A 173 7.74 -24.36 -2.93
CA ARG A 173 8.13 -25.75 -2.70
C ARG A 173 6.94 -26.70 -2.84
N ALA A 174 5.75 -26.30 -2.37
CA ALA A 174 4.54 -27.10 -2.50
C ALA A 174 4.06 -27.20 -3.96
N ALA A 175 4.07 -26.10 -4.73
CA ALA A 175 3.61 -26.11 -6.13
C ALA A 175 4.55 -26.86 -7.09
N ARG A 176 5.81 -27.12 -6.71
CA ARG A 176 6.75 -27.90 -7.53
C ARG A 176 6.70 -29.41 -7.22
N ALA A 177 6.21 -29.79 -6.04
CA ALA A 177 6.02 -31.19 -5.66
C ALA A 177 4.71 -31.80 -6.23
N SER A 178 3.75 -30.96 -6.61
CA SER A 178 2.44 -31.40 -7.14
C SER A 178 2.32 -31.36 -8.68
N LEU A 179 3.40 -31.05 -9.41
CA LEU A 179 3.44 -31.03 -10.88
C LEU A 179 3.92 -32.36 -11.51
N THR A 180 4.23 -33.37 -10.70
CA THR A 180 4.42 -34.74 -11.18
C THR A 180 3.12 -35.52 -10.97
N LEU A 181 2.57 -36.08 -12.05
CA LEU A 181 1.37 -36.93 -12.12
C LEU A 181 0.05 -36.21 -12.42
N ARG A 182 -0.08 -35.64 -13.63
CA ARG A 182 -1.34 -35.78 -14.36
C ARG A 182 -1.05 -36.42 -15.72
N PRO A 183 -1.55 -37.64 -16.00
CA PRO A 183 -1.54 -38.18 -17.36
C PRO A 183 -2.42 -37.29 -18.27
N PRO A 184 -2.12 -37.24 -19.57
CA PRO A 184 -2.86 -36.42 -20.52
C PRO A 184 -4.32 -36.89 -20.61
N PRO A 185 -5.31 -35.96 -20.65
CA PRO A 185 -6.70 -36.34 -20.86
C PRO A 185 -6.89 -36.86 -22.28
N SER A 186 -7.46 -38.06 -22.38
CA SER A 186 -7.93 -38.67 -23.62
C SER A 186 -9.07 -37.83 -24.21
N SER A 187 -8.96 -37.58 -25.51
CA SER A 187 -9.96 -36.99 -26.38
C SER A 187 -11.38 -37.52 -26.14
N ARG A 188 -12.35 -36.64 -25.92
CA ARG A 188 -13.76 -36.90 -26.25
C ARG A 188 -14.49 -35.64 -26.68
N GLU A 189 -15.30 -35.86 -27.69
CA GLU A 189 -15.98 -34.93 -28.58
C GLU A 189 -17.24 -34.30 -27.99
N GLY A 190 -17.65 -33.19 -28.61
CA GLY A 190 -19.07 -32.92 -28.90
C GLY A 190 -19.86 -32.15 -27.85
N GLY A 191 -20.41 -31.00 -28.24
CA GLY A 191 -21.52 -30.37 -27.50
C GLY A 191 -21.60 -28.86 -27.60
N LEU A 192 -22.11 -28.37 -28.72
CA LEU A 192 -22.55 -26.99 -28.95
C LEU A 192 -23.72 -26.63 -28.00
N ALA A 193 -23.62 -25.52 -27.25
CA ALA A 193 -24.77 -24.66 -26.91
C ALA A 193 -24.29 -23.30 -26.37
N LYS A 194 -24.58 -22.23 -27.12
CA LYS A 194 -24.51 -20.84 -26.65
C LYS A 194 -25.87 -20.46 -26.04
N PRO A 195 -25.89 -19.77 -24.89
CA PRO A 195 -26.94 -18.80 -24.62
C PRO A 195 -26.39 -17.36 -24.70
N SER A 196 -27.22 -16.52 -25.31
CA SER A 196 -27.14 -15.07 -25.44
C SER A 196 -27.23 -14.35 -24.09
N PRO A 197 -26.61 -13.16 -23.93
CA PRO A 197 -26.99 -12.23 -22.87
C PRO A 197 -27.87 -11.10 -23.42
N SER A 198 -29.04 -10.93 -22.82
CA SER A 198 -29.86 -9.71 -22.92
C SER A 198 -29.88 -8.98 -21.58
N ALA A 199 -30.23 -7.69 -21.67
CA ALA A 199 -30.58 -6.75 -20.60
C ALA A 199 -29.43 -6.10 -19.82
N SER A 200 -29.00 -4.98 -20.40
CA SER A 200 -28.64 -3.75 -19.71
C SER A 200 -29.61 -3.38 -18.59
N SER A 201 -29.10 -3.15 -17.38
CA SER A 201 -29.74 -2.23 -16.43
C SER A 201 -28.70 -1.21 -15.95
N SER A 202 -28.93 0.02 -16.36
CA SER A 202 -28.29 1.22 -15.87
C SER A 202 -28.87 1.55 -14.51
N ALA A 203 -28.10 1.30 -13.46
CA ALA A 203 -28.32 1.89 -12.14
C ALA A 203 -27.20 2.91 -11.90
N ILE A 204 -27.49 4.18 -12.20
CA ILE A 204 -26.74 5.31 -11.67
C ILE A 204 -27.21 5.43 -10.21
N GLY A 205 -26.53 4.70 -9.34
CA GLY A 205 -26.58 4.88 -7.90
C GLY A 205 -25.30 5.56 -7.48
N SER A 206 -25.39 6.84 -7.09
CA SER A 206 -24.39 7.48 -6.25
C SER A 206 -24.38 6.68 -4.93
N THR A 207 -23.36 5.87 -4.73
CA THR A 207 -23.17 5.13 -3.48
C THR A 207 -22.05 5.77 -2.71
N ASP A 208 -22.35 6.08 -1.45
CA ASP A 208 -21.49 6.63 -0.42
C ASP A 208 -20.05 6.07 -0.45
N GLU A 209 -19.12 7.00 -0.21
CA GLU A 209 -17.70 6.85 -0.40
C GLU A 209 -17.04 6.17 0.82
N ASP A 210 -17.08 4.84 0.85
CA ASP A 210 -16.39 4.09 1.90
C ASP A 210 -14.90 3.86 1.56
N ILE A 211 -14.00 4.25 2.47
CA ILE A 211 -12.63 3.74 2.50
C ILE A 211 -12.70 2.26 2.89
N ILE A 212 -12.64 1.38 1.91
CA ILE A 212 -12.61 -0.06 2.17
C ILE A 212 -11.17 -0.48 2.48
N ILE A 213 -10.93 -0.88 3.72
CA ILE A 213 -9.68 -1.53 4.13
C ILE A 213 -9.74 -2.99 3.68
N VAL A 214 -8.86 -3.36 2.76
CA VAL A 214 -8.77 -4.73 2.25
C VAL A 214 -7.60 -5.43 2.91
N ASN A 215 -7.85 -6.60 3.51
CA ASN A 215 -6.81 -7.50 3.97
C ASN A 215 -6.30 -8.37 2.80
N ALA A 216 -5.00 -8.60 2.75
CA ALA A 216 -4.43 -9.62 1.88
C ALA A 216 -5.02 -10.99 2.23
N LYS A 217 -5.99 -11.46 1.43
CA LYS A 217 -6.47 -12.84 1.57
C LYS A 217 -5.26 -13.77 1.42
N PRO A 218 -5.01 -14.69 2.36
CA PRO A 218 -4.08 -15.78 2.11
C PRO A 218 -4.55 -16.46 0.83
N ARG A 219 -3.64 -16.65 -0.13
CA ARG A 219 -3.99 -17.29 -1.40
C ARG A 219 -4.54 -18.67 -1.05
N ALA A 220 -5.84 -18.88 -1.27
CA ALA A 220 -6.46 -20.17 -1.05
C ALA A 220 -5.64 -21.21 -1.85
N THR A 221 -5.09 -22.20 -1.15
CA THR A 221 -4.71 -23.45 -1.80
C THR A 221 -5.98 -23.99 -2.45
N PRO A 222 -5.95 -24.42 -3.72
CA PRO A 222 -7.10 -25.04 -4.34
C PRO A 222 -7.36 -26.38 -3.64
N ALA A 223 -8.17 -26.35 -2.57
CA ALA A 223 -8.92 -27.50 -2.12
C ALA A 223 -10.25 -27.46 -2.87
N GLY A 224 -10.68 -28.62 -3.36
CA GLY A 224 -11.77 -28.78 -4.31
C GLY A 224 -13.07 -28.06 -3.91
N ASP A 225 -13.76 -27.63 -4.96
CA ASP A 225 -15.20 -27.40 -5.08
C ASP A 225 -15.87 -26.52 -4.01
N GLY A 226 -16.04 -25.24 -4.37
CA GLY A 226 -16.96 -24.33 -3.70
C GLY A 226 -16.56 -22.87 -3.82
N TRP A 227 -17.07 -22.17 -4.84
CA TRP A 227 -16.97 -20.71 -4.90
C TRP A 227 -17.92 -20.09 -3.87
N ALA A 228 -17.45 -19.87 -2.65
CA ALA A 228 -18.09 -18.98 -1.69
C ALA A 228 -17.49 -17.56 -1.83
N CYS A 229 -18.34 -16.59 -2.16
CA CYS A 229 -18.02 -15.16 -2.16
C CYS A 229 -17.68 -14.73 -0.72
N GLY A 230 -16.38 -14.68 -0.40
CA GLY A 230 -15.90 -14.35 0.94
C GLY A 230 -16.04 -12.85 1.26
N THR A 231 -16.89 -12.58 2.26
CA THR A 231 -17.13 -11.36 3.05
C THR A 231 -15.95 -10.39 3.16
N CYS A 232 -16.24 -9.08 2.98
CA CYS A 232 -15.35 -7.98 3.36
C CYS A 232 -15.42 -7.82 4.88
N THR A 233 -14.31 -8.00 5.58
CA THR A 233 -14.24 -7.73 7.02
C THR A 233 -13.88 -6.26 7.21
N PHE A 234 -14.78 -5.48 7.78
CA PHE A 234 -14.46 -4.15 8.32
C PHE A 234 -13.49 -4.34 9.49
N VAL A 235 -12.26 -3.86 9.37
CA VAL A 235 -11.29 -3.90 10.48
C VAL A 235 -11.34 -2.54 11.18
N ASN A 236 -11.77 -2.57 12.43
CA ASN A 236 -11.81 -1.40 13.31
C ASN A 236 -10.35 -0.95 13.62
N ALA A 237 -10.06 0.34 13.49
CA ALA A 237 -8.70 0.90 13.54
C ALA A 237 -8.01 0.86 14.93
N SER A 238 -8.64 0.26 15.95
CA SER A 238 -8.11 0.21 17.32
C SER A 238 -6.77 -0.54 17.48
N LEU A 239 -6.40 -1.40 16.53
CA LEU A 239 -5.15 -2.18 16.55
C LEU A 239 -3.85 -1.33 16.49
N ALA A 240 -3.94 -0.05 16.14
CA ALA A 240 -2.76 0.82 16.07
C ALA A 240 -2.37 1.46 17.42
N LEU A 241 -3.34 1.66 18.33
CA LEU A 241 -3.17 2.44 19.57
C LEU A 241 -2.85 1.59 20.82
N GLU A 242 -3.05 0.28 20.75
CA GLU A 242 -2.59 -0.69 21.76
C GLU A 242 -1.13 -1.09 21.51
#